data_AF-A0A2U1CRU3-F1
#
_entry.id   AF-A0A2U1CRU3-F1
#
_cell.length_a   1.000
_cell.length_b   1.000
_cell.length_c   1.000
_cell.angle_alpha   90.00
_cell.angle_beta   90.00
_cell.angle_gamma   90.00
#
_symmetry.space_group_name_H-M   'P 1'
#
loop_
_entity.id
_entity.type
_entity.pdbx_description
1 polymer ?
#
loop_
_entity_poly.entity_id
_entity_poly.type
_entity_poly.pdbx_seq_one_letter_code
_entity_poly.pdbx_strand_id
1 'polypeptide(L)'
;MREPFDFSGLRAKQEWLILYMGWRPGQKYPDGSPWPQPSKPTVRKLIERGLMEAVEVKQNSGRFLLTVTEYRVPLHVHAAFCLTCGPDEDGATHA
;
A
#
# COMPACT_ATOMS: atom_id res chain seq x y z
N MET A 1 -3.87 -3.88 24.90
CA MET A 1 -2.78 -4.10 23.94
C MET A 1 -3.43 -4.20 22.57
N ARG A 2 -3.03 -3.38 21.59
CA ARG A 2 -3.38 -3.66 20.19
C ARG A 2 -2.55 -4.87 19.77
N GLU A 3 -3.19 -5.84 19.12
CA GLU A 3 -2.46 -6.96 18.51
C GLU A 3 -1.44 -6.43 17.49
N PRO A 4 -0.27 -7.08 17.35
CA PRO A 4 0.72 -6.71 16.35
C PRO A 4 0.14 -6.87 14.94
N PHE A 5 0.55 -6.01 14.01
CA PHE A 5 0.13 -6.10 12.61
C PHE A 5 0.61 -7.40 11.96
N ASP A 6 -0.31 -8.12 11.31
CA ASP A 6 0.02 -9.36 10.58
C ASP A 6 0.50 -9.08 9.16
N PHE A 7 1.82 -8.95 9.00
CA PHE A 7 2.49 -8.83 7.70
C PHE A 7 2.86 -10.19 7.08
N SER A 8 2.41 -11.31 7.63
CA SER A 8 2.79 -12.63 7.11
C SER A 8 2.11 -12.96 5.77
N GLY A 9 2.84 -13.61 4.87
CA GLY A 9 2.32 -14.12 3.60
C GLY A 9 1.88 -13.01 2.61
N LEU A 10 2.45 -11.82 2.73
CA LEU A 10 2.28 -10.77 1.74
C LEU A 10 2.96 -11.16 0.42
N ARG A 11 2.34 -10.78 -0.69
CA ARG A 11 2.96 -10.89 -2.01
C ARG A 11 3.77 -9.62 -2.27
N ALA A 12 4.78 -9.69 -3.15
CA ALA A 12 5.57 -8.52 -3.54
C ALA A 12 4.72 -7.27 -3.89
N LYS A 13 3.64 -7.44 -4.67
CA LYS A 13 2.73 -6.33 -5.01
C LYS A 13 2.05 -5.67 -3.80
N GLN A 14 1.82 -6.43 -2.73
CA GLN A 14 1.21 -5.94 -1.49
C GLN A 14 2.23 -5.25 -0.60
N GLU A 15 3.45 -5.78 -0.53
CA GLU A 15 4.58 -5.14 0.15
C GLU A 15 4.88 -3.78 -0.46
N TRP A 16 4.92 -3.68 -1.79
CA TRP A 16 5.08 -2.42 -2.51
C TRP A 16 4.00 -1.40 -2.14
N LEU A 17 2.75 -1.84 -1.97
CA LEU A 17 1.68 -0.95 -1.53
C LEU A 17 1.91 -0.44 -0.11
N ILE A 18 2.40 -1.28 0.82
CA ILE A 18 2.72 -0.85 2.19
C ILE A 18 3.93 0.09 2.21
N LEU A 19 4.96 -0.24 1.45
CA LEU A 19 6.20 0.52 1.34
C LEU A 19 5.95 1.94 0.79
N TYR A 20 5.13 2.07 -0.25
CA TYR A 20 4.79 3.37 -0.85
C TYR A 20 3.54 4.03 -0.25
N MET A 21 3.13 3.58 0.93
CA MET A 21 2.00 4.15 1.69
C MET A 21 0.65 4.11 0.95
N GLY A 22 0.49 3.20 -0.01
CA GLY A 22 -0.73 2.92 -0.74
C GLY A 22 -0.62 3.18 -2.24
N TRP A 23 -1.77 3.46 -2.87
CA TRP A 23 -1.89 3.79 -4.28
C TRP A 23 -2.83 4.97 -4.51
N ARG A 24 -2.45 5.90 -5.38
CA ARG A 24 -3.26 7.05 -5.81
C ARG A 24 -3.26 7.22 -7.32
N PRO A 25 -4.33 7.80 -7.91
CA PRO A 25 -4.37 8.11 -9.33
C PRO A 25 -3.18 8.95 -9.78
N GLY A 26 -2.55 8.54 -10.88
CA GLY A 26 -1.40 9.24 -11.45
C GLY A 26 -0.05 8.93 -10.79
N GLN A 27 0.00 8.08 -9.76
CA GLN A 27 1.27 7.57 -9.26
C GLN A 27 2.01 6.77 -10.33
N LYS A 28 3.34 6.81 -10.22
CA LYS A 28 4.29 6.15 -11.11
C LYS A 28 5.28 5.37 -10.25
N TYR A 29 5.84 4.32 -10.83
CA TYR A 29 7.02 3.66 -10.26
C TYR A 29 8.25 4.59 -10.33
N PRO A 30 9.33 4.28 -9.60
CA PRO A 30 10.56 5.09 -9.61
C PRO A 30 11.18 5.26 -11.00
N ASP A 31 10.98 4.30 -11.89
CA ASP A 31 11.41 4.35 -13.30
C ASP A 31 10.55 5.28 -14.18
N GLY A 32 9.52 5.91 -13.61
CA GLY A 32 8.59 6.80 -14.29
C GLY A 32 7.46 6.09 -15.05
N SER A 33 7.42 4.76 -15.06
CA SER A 33 6.35 4.00 -15.69
C SER A 33 5.04 4.11 -14.88
N PRO A 34 3.86 4.07 -15.54
CA PRO A 34 2.58 4.18 -14.84
C PRO A 34 2.39 3.07 -13.80
N TRP A 35 2.02 3.43 -12.58
CA TRP A 35 1.64 2.44 -11.57
C TRP A 35 0.13 2.21 -11.64
N PRO A 36 -0.34 1.07 -12.20
CA PRO A 36 -1.77 0.81 -12.35
C PRO A 36 -2.47 0.66 -11.00
N GLN A 37 -3.77 0.97 -10.99
CA GLN A 37 -4.61 0.74 -9.81
C GLN A 37 -4.56 -0.73 -9.39
N PRO A 38 -4.30 -1.03 -8.12
CA PRO A 38 -4.28 -2.40 -7.64
C PRO A 38 -5.69 -3.01 -7.71
N SER A 39 -5.76 -4.28 -8.09
CA SER A 39 -7.02 -4.99 -8.21
C SER A 39 -7.65 -5.25 -6.84
N LYS A 40 -9.00 -5.32 -6.78
CA LYS A 40 -9.74 -5.63 -5.54
C LYS A 40 -9.19 -6.86 -4.80
N PRO A 41 -8.86 -7.99 -5.45
CA PRO A 41 -8.28 -9.14 -4.75
C PRO A 41 -6.92 -8.85 -4.08
N THR A 42 -6.13 -7.95 -4.66
CA THR A 42 -4.80 -7.58 -4.13
C THR A 42 -4.92 -6.81 -2.82
N VAL A 43 -5.87 -5.88 -2.75
CA VAL A 43 -6.07 -5.00 -1.59
C VAL A 43 -7.01 -5.60 -0.53
N ARG A 44 -7.87 -6.54 -0.91
CA ARG A 44 -8.90 -7.12 -0.02
C ARG A 44 -8.30 -7.64 1.28
N LYS A 45 -7.28 -8.50 1.20
CA LYS A 45 -6.62 -9.05 2.40
C LYS A 45 -5.93 -7.97 3.24
N LEU A 46 -5.38 -6.94 2.61
CA LEU A 46 -4.73 -5.83 3.33
C LEU A 46 -5.76 -5.04 4.13
N ILE A 47 -6.93 -4.77 3.53
CA ILE A 47 -8.03 -4.07 4.19
C ILE A 47 -8.64 -4.93 5.31
N GLU A 48 -8.90 -6.22 5.05
CA GLU A 48 -9.44 -7.16 6.05
C GLU A 48 -8.52 -7.30 7.28
N ARG A 49 -7.20 -7.16 7.09
CA ARG A 49 -6.20 -7.17 8.18
C ARG A 49 -5.96 -5.80 8.82
N GLY A 50 -6.67 -4.75 8.40
CA GLY A 50 -6.48 -3.39 8.90
C GLY A 50 -5.14 -2.74 8.50
N LEU A 51 -4.46 -3.28 7.48
CA LEU A 51 -3.19 -2.74 6.97
C LEU A 51 -3.39 -1.61 5.94
N MET A 52 -4.59 -1.48 5.41
CA MET A 52 -4.91 -0.55 4.32
C MET A 52 -6.38 -0.12 4.39
N GLU A 53 -6.65 1.08 3.89
CA GLU A 53 -7.98 1.66 3.80
C GLU A 53 -8.30 2.01 2.35
N ALA A 54 -9.54 1.78 1.93
CA ALA A 54 -10.05 2.24 0.65
C ALA A 54 -10.81 3.56 0.86
N VAL A 55 -10.45 4.59 0.11
CA VAL A 55 -11.07 5.92 0.18
C VAL A 55 -11.60 6.28 -1.20
N GLU A 56 -12.89 6.52 -1.31
CA GLU A 56 -13.47 7.06 -2.54
C GLU A 56 -13.25 8.57 -2.62
N VAL A 57 -12.61 9.01 -3.69
CA VAL A 57 -12.28 10.41 -3.94
C VAL A 57 -12.93 10.84 -5.23
N LYS A 58 -13.64 11.98 -5.18
CA LYS A 58 -14.20 12.61 -6.38
C LYS A 58 -13.10 13.40 -7.07
N GLN A 59 -12.69 12.96 -8.24
CA GLN A 59 -11.74 13.66 -9.08
C GLN A 59 -12.50 14.45 -10.14
N ASN A 60 -12.26 15.76 -10.18
CA ASN A 60 -12.82 16.62 -11.20
C ASN A 60 -11.90 16.61 -12.44
N SER A 61 -12.26 15.85 -13.47
CA SER A 61 -11.54 15.82 -14.75
C SER A 61 -12.20 16.78 -15.73
N GLY A 62 -12.23 18.07 -15.38
CA GLY A 62 -12.78 19.15 -16.20
C GLY A 62 -14.31 19.13 -16.31
N ARG A 63 -14.84 18.30 -17.22
CA ARG A 63 -16.28 18.24 -17.57
C ARG A 63 -17.04 17.11 -16.89
N PHE A 64 -16.33 16.16 -16.29
CA PHE A 64 -16.91 14.97 -15.64
C PHE A 64 -16.35 14.83 -14.21
N LEU A 65 -17.23 14.50 -13.27
CA LEU A 65 -16.86 14.06 -11.93
C LEU A 65 -16.70 12.54 -11.98
N LEU A 66 -15.47 12.07 -11.80
CA LEU A 66 -15.16 10.65 -11.70
C LEU A 66 -14.90 10.30 -10.23
N THR A 67 -15.56 9.26 -9.72
CA THR A 67 -15.23 8.69 -8.42
C THR A 67 -14.11 7.67 -8.61
N VAL A 68 -12.99 7.87 -7.93
CA VAL A 68 -11.84 6.97 -7.98
C VAL A 68 -11.53 6.47 -6.57
N THR A 69 -11.20 5.19 -6.44
CA THR A 69 -10.79 4.61 -5.16
C THR A 69 -9.29 4.75 -4.97
N GLU A 70 -8.88 5.55 -4.00
CA GLU A 70 -7.53 5.57 -3.46
C GLU A 70 -7.38 4.46 -2.41
N TYR A 71 -6.18 3.90 -2.33
CA TYR A 71 -5.81 2.97 -1.29
C TYR A 71 -4.74 3.62 -0.43
N ARG A 72 -4.94 3.67 0.88
CA ARG A 72 -4.05 4.37 1.80
C ARG A 72 -3.59 3.42 2.89
N VAL A 73 -2.32 3.50 3.23
CA VAL A 73 -1.75 2.76 4.36
C VAL A 73 -1.66 3.73 5.53
N PRO A 74 -2.26 3.41 6.69
CA PRO A 74 -2.10 4.25 7.87
C PRO A 74 -0.63 4.40 8.25
N LEU A 75 -0.21 5.60 8.68
CA LEU A 75 1.20 5.89 8.98
C LEU A 75 1.81 4.90 9.99
N HIS A 76 1.04 4.49 11.00
CA HIS A 76 1.49 3.55 12.02
C HIS A 76 1.68 2.12 11.47
N VAL A 77 0.93 1.73 10.43
CA VAL A 77 1.12 0.44 9.73
C VAL A 77 2.41 0.48 8.93
N HIS A 78 2.63 1.57 8.17
CA HIS A 78 3.87 1.78 7.42
C HIS A 78 5.10 1.79 8.34
N ALA A 79 5.04 2.53 9.45
CA ALA A 79 6.12 2.55 10.45
C ALA A 79 6.40 1.17 11.03
N ALA A 80 5.36 0.39 11.38
CA ALA A 80 5.52 -0.97 11.86
C ALA A 80 6.16 -1.88 10.80
N PHE A 81 5.78 -1.75 9.53
CA PHE A 81 6.37 -2.51 8.43
C PHE A 81 7.85 -2.15 8.22
N CYS A 82 8.23 -0.88 8.25
CA CYS A 82 9.64 -0.47 8.15
C CYS A 82 10.50 -1.01 9.32
N LEU A 83 9.91 -1.17 10.50
CA LEU A 83 10.59 -1.80 11.64
C LEU A 83 10.76 -3.31 11.48
N THR A 84 9.91 -3.97 10.67
CA THR A 84 10.11 -5.38 10.30
C THR A 84 11.24 -5.55 9.28
N CYS A 85 11.67 -4.49 8.61
CA CYS A 85 12.84 -4.48 7.72
C CYS A 85 14.17 -4.19 8.47
N GLY A 86 14.18 -4.26 9.81
CA GLY A 86 15.40 -4.16 10.60
C GLY A 86 16.41 -5.23 10.20
N PRO A 87 17.72 -5.00 10.40
CA PRO A 87 18.76 -5.92 9.95
C PRO A 87 18.48 -7.30 10.54
N ASP A 88 18.20 -8.27 9.66
CA ASP A 88 18.38 -9.66 10.00
C ASP A 88 19.80 -9.79 10.56
N GLU A 89 20.00 -10.58 11.62
CA GLU A 89 21.32 -10.78 12.23
C GLU A 89 22.37 -11.42 11.27
N ASP A 90 22.01 -11.62 9.99
CA ASP A 90 22.81 -12.18 8.91
C ASP A 90 23.09 -11.22 7.73
N GLY A 91 22.74 -9.93 7.80
CA GLY A 91 23.28 -8.92 6.87
C GLY A 91 22.94 -9.11 5.38
N ALA A 92 21.78 -9.68 5.06
CA ALA A 92 21.30 -9.79 3.68
C ALA A 92 20.23 -8.72 3.40
N THR A 93 20.66 -7.60 2.82
CA THR A 93 19.76 -6.59 2.26
C THR A 93 18.89 -7.21 1.17
N HIS A 94 17.59 -7.38 1.42
CA HIS A 94 16.61 -7.60 0.36
C HIS A 94 16.44 -6.27 -0.40
N ALA A 95 17.21 -6.13 -1.48
CA ALA A 95 17.11 -5.09 -2.48
C ALA A 95 16.12 -5.47 -3.60
#